data_AF-A0A967QAH0-F1
#
_entry.id   AF-A0A967QAH0-F1
#
_cell.length_a   1.000
_cell.length_b   1.000
_cell.length_c   1.000
_cell.angle_alpha   90.00
_cell.angle_beta   90.00
_cell.angle_gamma   90.00
#
_symmetry.space_group_name_H-M   'P 1'
#
loop_
_entity.id
_entity.type
_entity.pdbx_description
1 polymer ?
#
loop_
_entity_poly.entity_id
_entity_poly.type
_entity_poly.pdbx_seq_one_letter_code
_entity_poly.pdbx_strand_id
1 'polypeptide(L)' 'MSVITRNQAKRIGRLRTRRRREEAAFLAEGIRVVEELLASRLAVELVVVAPTLGETPRGGALREAVD' A
#
# COMPACT_ATOMS: atom_id res chain seq x y z
N MET A 1 -10.49 -11.30 -2.43
CA MET A 1 -9.10 -11.16 -2.93
C MET A 1 -9.10 -10.19 -4.09
N SER A 2 -8.55 -8.98 -3.93
CA SER A 2 -8.37 -8.08 -5.06
C SER A 2 -7.07 -8.46 -5.77
N VAL A 3 -7.19 -9.01 -6.98
CA VAL A 3 -6.04 -9.29 -7.84
C VAL A 3 -5.66 -7.99 -8.53
N ILE A 4 -4.44 -7.49 -8.28
CA ILE A 4 -3.95 -6.31 -8.98
C ILE A 4 -3.83 -6.59 -10.49
N THR A 5 -4.19 -5.61 -11.30
CA THR A 5 -4.04 -5.69 -12.76
C THR A 5 -2.56 -5.70 -13.16
N ARG A 6 -2.24 -6.19 -14.36
CA ARG A 6 -0.88 -6.12 -14.93
C ARG A 6 -0.35 -4.68 -14.97
N ASN A 7 -1.21 -3.71 -15.26
CA ASN A 7 -0.83 -2.30 -15.30
C ASN A 7 -0.47 -1.76 -13.91
N GLN A 8 -1.22 -2.12 -12.87
CA GLN A 8 -0.90 -1.78 -11.48
C GLN A 8 0.42 -2.42 -11.05
N ALA A 9 0.62 -3.72 -11.33
CA ALA A 9 1.88 -4.40 -11.03
C ALA A 9 3.09 -3.72 -11.71
N LYS A 10 2.94 -3.34 -12.99
CA LYS A 10 3.97 -2.60 -13.74
C LYS A 10 4.23 -1.21 -13.15
N ARG A 11 3.17 -0.50 -12.71
CA ARG A 11 3.29 0.81 -12.05
C ARG A 11 4.07 0.69 -10.74
N ILE A 12 3.72 -0.25 -9.87
CA ILE A 12 4.41 -0.51 -8.60
C ILE A 12 5.88 -0.83 -8.85
N GLY A 13 6.18 -1.75 -9.78
CA GLY A 13 7.56 -2.14 -10.10
C GLY A 13 8.45 -0.99 -10.58
N ARG A 14 7.87 0.07 -11.18
CA ARG A 14 8.61 1.27 -11.62
C ARG A 14 9.03 2.18 -10.46
N LEU A 15 8.35 2.14 -9.31
CA LEU A 15 8.64 3.00 -8.15
C LEU A 15 9.94 2.61 -7.41
N ARG A 16 10.62 1.53 -7.82
CA ARG A 16 11.91 1.12 -7.25
C ARG A 16 13.02 2.14 -7.48
N THR A 17 12.94 2.96 -8.53
CA THR A 17 13.95 4.00 -8.80
C THR A 17 13.56 5.34 -8.20
N ARG A 18 14.55 6.07 -7.66
CA ARG A 18 14.35 7.38 -7.03
C ARG A 18 13.62 8.36 -7.96
N ARG A 19 14.09 8.46 -9.21
CA ARG A 19 13.49 9.32 -10.23
C ARG A 19 11.98 9.11 -10.35
N ARG A 20 11.53 7.85 -10.38
CA ARG A 20 10.10 7.54 -10.49
C ARG A 20 9.30 7.84 -9.23
N ARG A 21 9.94 7.83 -8.06
CA ARG A 21 9.28 8.23 -6.81
C ARG A 21 9.06 9.73 -6.72
N GLU A 22 10.05 10.51 -7.15
CA GLU A 22 9.97 11.98 -7.13
C GLU A 22 8.96 12.53 -8.15
N GLU A 23 8.79 11.86 -9.29
CA GLU A 23 7.89 12.30 -10.37
C GLU A 23 6.41 11.92 -10.15
N ALA A 24 6.10 10.99 -9.24
CA ALA A 24 4.75 10.40 -9.18
C ALA A 24 4.29 10.04 -7.76
N ALA A 25 4.82 8.94 -7.21
CA ALA A 25 4.37 8.38 -5.93
C ALA A 25 5.46 7.52 -5.30
N PHE A 26 5.37 7.23 -4.01
CA PHE A 26 6.22 6.26 -3.34
C PHE A 26 5.40 5.06 -2.85
N LEU A 27 6.10 4.01 -2.41
CA LEU A 27 5.49 2.83 -1.82
C LEU A 27 5.79 2.82 -0.32
N ALA A 28 4.76 2.62 0.50
CA ALA A 28 4.87 2.37 1.93
C ALA A 28 4.59 0.89 2.18
N GLU A 29 5.50 0.20 2.88
CA GLU A 29 5.39 -1.22 3.19
C GLU A 29 5.54 -1.46 4.69
N GLY A 30 4.83 -2.47 5.19
CA GLY A 30 4.81 -2.84 6.59
C GLY A 30 3.69 -2.17 7.37
N ILE A 31 3.06 -2.94 8.28
CA ILE A 31 1.86 -2.54 9.02
C ILE A 31 2.02 -1.16 9.68
N ARG A 32 3.09 -0.97 10.46
CA ARG A 32 3.31 0.30 11.17
C ARG A 32 3.45 1.50 10.25
N VAL A 33 4.21 1.36 9.16
CA VAL A 33 4.45 2.45 8.21
C VAL A 33 3.16 2.82 7.48
N VAL A 34 2.34 1.81 7.16
CA VAL A 34 1.04 2.03 6.53
C VAL A 34 0.05 2.69 7.50
N GLU A 35 0.02 2.28 8.78
CA GLU A 35 -0.78 2.96 9.82
C GLU A 35 -0.38 4.44 9.95
N GLU A 36 0.91 4.74 9.98
CA GLU A 36 1.43 6.11 10.04
C GLU A 36 1.07 6.91 8.77
N LEU A 37 1.12 6.28 7.60
CA LEU A 37 0.67 6.88 6.34
C LEU A 37 -0.82 7.19 6.34
N LEU A 38 -1.67 6.28 6.81
CA LEU A 38 -3.12 6.46 6.90
C LEU A 38 -3.50 7.54 7.92
N ALA A 39 -2.72 7.69 8.99
CA ALA A 39 -2.88 8.77 9.95
C ALA A 39 -2.39 10.14 9.41
N SER A 40 -1.64 10.15 8.31
CA SER A 40 -1.17 11.37 7.66
C SER A 40 -2.25 12.03 6.80
N ARG A 41 -1.92 13.18 6.19
CA ARG A 41 -2.79 13.85 5.20
C ARG A 41 -2.39 13.55 3.75
N LEU A 42 -1.50 12.58 3.53
CA LEU A 42 -1.09 12.19 2.18
C LEU A 42 -2.21 11.40 1.50
N ALA A 43 -2.45 11.71 0.22
CA ALA A 43 -3.43 10.96 -0.57
C ALA A 43 -2.92 9.54 -0.85
N VAL A 44 -3.75 8.54 -0.59
CA VAL A 44 -3.47 7.14 -0.89
C VAL A 44 -4.16 6.77 -2.20
N GLU A 45 -3.38 6.45 -3.24
CA GLU A 45 -3.92 6.13 -4.55
C GLU A 45 -4.28 4.65 -4.74
N LEU A 46 -3.55 3.76 -4.07
CA LEU A 46 -3.68 2.32 -4.23
C LEU A 46 -3.20 1.62 -2.97
N VAL A 47 -4.03 0.73 -2.44
CA VAL A 47 -3.65 -0.20 -1.38
C VAL A 47 -3.59 -1.62 -1.97
N VAL A 48 -2.53 -2.35 -1.61
CA VAL A 48 -2.39 -3.77 -1.96
C VAL A 48 -2.26 -4.54 -0.66
N VAL A 49 -3.19 -5.46 -0.42
CA VAL A 49 -3.23 -6.28 0.79
C VAL A 49 -2.88 -7.73 0.47
N ALA A 50 -2.03 -8.34 1.31
CA ALA A 50 -1.84 -9.77 1.28
C ALA A 50 -3.10 -10.47 1.79
N PRO A 51 -3.47 -11.67 1.28
CA PRO A 51 -4.61 -12.43 1.79
C PRO A 51 -4.54 -12.71 3.29
N THR A 52 -3.33 -12.80 3.83
CA THR A 52 -3.03 -13.12 5.23
C THR A 52 -3.07 -11.91 6.17
N LEU A 53 -3.34 -10.69 5.67
CA LEU A 53 -3.30 -9.47 6.49
C LEU A 53 -4.20 -9.58 7.73
N GLY A 54 -5.37 -10.22 7.61
CA GLY A 54 -6.34 -10.36 8.69
C GLY A 54 -6.04 -11.44 9.73
N GLU A 55 -4.94 -12.19 9.62
CA GLU A 55 -4.66 -13.32 10.52
C GLU A 55 -4.25 -12.90 11.95
N THR A 56 -3.94 -11.62 12.15
CA THR A 56 -3.60 -11.06 13.47
C THR A 56 -4.56 -9.95 13.84
N PRO A 57 -4.80 -9.69 15.15
CA PRO A 57 -5.67 -8.59 15.57
C PRO A 57 -5.28 -7.23 14.98
N ARG A 58 -3.97 -6.92 14.93
CA ARG A 58 -3.47 -5.65 14.36
C ARG A 58 -3.70 -5.57 12.86
N GLY A 59 -3.44 -6.65 12.14
CA GLY A 59 -3.66 -6.68 10.69
C GLY A 59 -5.15 -6.66 10.30
N GLY A 60 -6.03 -7.24 11.13
CA GLY A 60 -7.48 -7.10 11.00
C GLY A 60 -7.94 -5.65 11.12
N ALA A 61 -7.51 -4.95 12.17
CA ALA A 61 -7.80 -3.52 12.34
C ALA A 61 -7.28 -2.67 11.18
N LEU A 62 -6.07 -2.96 10.67
CA LEU A 62 -5.54 -2.27 9.50
C LEU A 62 -6.36 -2.55 8.24
N ARG A 63 -6.86 -3.79 8.09
CA ARG A 63 -7.72 -4.15 6.94
C ARG A 63 -9.02 -3.35 6.95
N GLU A 64 -9.67 -3.20 8.10
CA GLU A 64 -10.87 -2.37 8.24
C GLU A 64 -10.61 -0.89 7.92
N ALA A 65 -9.40 -0.39 8.16
CA ALA A 65 -9.04 1.00 7.87
C ALA A 65 -8.75 1.28 6.39
N VAL A 66 -8.57 0.24 5.56
CA VAL A 66 -8.22 0.38 4.12
C VAL A 66 -9.24 -0.21 3.16
N ASP A 67 -10.25 -0.94 3.66
CA ASP A 67 -11.42 -1.39 2.91
C ASP A 67 -12.43 -0.23 2.75
#